data_AF-A0A358QM99-F1
#
_entry.id   AF-A0A358QM99-F1
#
_cell.length_a   1.000
_cell.length_b   1.000
_cell.length_c   1.000
_cell.angle_alpha   90.00
_cell.angle_beta   90.00
_cell.angle_gamma   90.00
#
_symmetry.space_group_name_H-M   'P 1'
#
loop_
_entity.id
_entity.type
_entity.pdbx_description
1 polymer ?
#
loop_
_entity_poly.entity_id
_entity_poly.type
_entity_poly.pdbx_seq_one_letter_code
_entity_poly.pdbx_strand_id
1 'polypeptide(L)'
;MAAQVSPAARAAESGHTLGLWARLRRGIPWWAQPVTIVAVLGAFTGYSIWTSFFGPGPNHLSEHANYLSPFFSPLLWKTGPVTPALWVLWAPLGFRATCYYYRKSYYRAFFWDPPACAIGELRRRGYRGESKLPMALNNLHRFFWYPVAVVVIFLWIDA
;
A
#
# COMPACT_ATOMS: atom_id res chain seq x y z
N MET A 1 3.67 -7.43 -38.70
CA MET A 1 2.75 -6.28 -38.81
C MET A 1 2.98 -5.36 -37.62
N ALA A 2 3.84 -4.35 -37.80
CA ALA A 2 4.11 -3.33 -36.79
C ALA A 2 3.08 -2.22 -36.94
N ALA A 3 2.31 -1.95 -35.90
CA ALA A 3 1.38 -0.82 -35.87
C ALA A 3 2.19 0.47 -35.74
N GLN A 4 2.29 1.22 -36.85
CA GLN A 4 2.82 2.57 -36.84
C GLN A 4 1.73 3.50 -36.30
N VAL A 5 1.96 4.10 -35.14
CA VAL A 5 1.12 5.20 -34.64
C VAL A 5 1.61 6.48 -35.30
N SER A 6 0.83 6.99 -36.27
CA SER A 6 1.12 8.26 -36.95
C SER A 6 1.21 9.45 -35.97
N PRO A 7 2.23 10.31 -36.10
CA PRO A 7 2.35 11.54 -35.31
C PRO A 7 1.63 12.69 -36.03
N ALA A 8 0.30 12.69 -36.03
CA ALA A 8 -0.48 13.72 -36.73
C ALA A 8 -1.66 14.22 -35.88
N ALA A 9 -1.32 14.96 -34.82
CA ALA A 9 -2.20 15.98 -34.24
C ALA A 9 -1.36 16.92 -33.38
N ARG A 10 -0.55 17.76 -34.03
CA ARG A 10 0.00 18.95 -33.38
C ARG A 10 -1.16 19.87 -32.98
N ALA A 11 -1.13 20.27 -31.71
CA ALA A 11 -1.52 21.58 -31.23
C ALA A 11 -2.87 22.13 -31.72
N ALA A 12 -3.96 21.69 -31.10
CA ALA A 12 -5.10 22.58 -30.89
C ALA A 12 -4.83 23.39 -29.61
N GLU A 13 -4.28 24.60 -29.77
CA GLU A 13 -4.25 25.63 -28.74
C GLU A 13 -5.69 25.96 -28.34
N SER A 14 -6.15 25.43 -27.21
CA SER A 14 -7.27 26.00 -26.48
C SER A 14 -6.70 26.82 -25.33
N GLY A 15 -6.80 28.14 -25.46
CA GLY A 15 -6.43 29.13 -24.45
C GLY A 15 -7.34 29.09 -23.22
N HIS A 16 -7.46 27.93 -22.57
CA HIS A 16 -7.94 27.89 -21.20
C HIS A 16 -6.77 28.21 -20.29
N THR A 17 -6.85 29.36 -19.62
CA THR A 17 -6.06 29.65 -18.43
C THR A 17 -6.23 28.47 -17.48
N LEU A 18 -5.25 27.57 -17.47
CA LEU A 18 -5.26 26.39 -16.63
C LEU A 18 -5.55 26.83 -15.21
N GLY A 19 -6.66 26.36 -14.63
CA GLY A 19 -7.00 26.67 -13.25
C GLY A 19 -5.80 26.40 -12.32
N LEU A 20 -5.72 27.11 -11.19
CA LEU A 20 -4.62 26.98 -10.22
C LEU A 20 -4.23 25.51 -9.97
N TRP A 21 -5.23 24.64 -9.83
CA TRP A 21 -5.09 23.18 -9.64
C TRP A 21 -4.41 22.44 -10.79
N ALA A 22 -4.60 22.89 -12.04
CA ALA A 22 -3.96 22.30 -13.20
C ALA A 22 -2.50 22.76 -13.33
N ARG A 23 -2.20 24.02 -12.98
CA ARG A 23 -0.82 24.51 -12.87
C ARG A 23 -0.06 23.81 -11.74
N LEU A 24 -0.67 23.69 -10.56
CA LEU A 24 -0.08 22.99 -9.43
C LEU A 24 0.23 21.52 -9.77
N ARG A 25 -0.72 20.80 -10.39
CA ARG A 25 -0.52 19.40 -10.82
C ARG A 25 0.63 19.22 -11.81
N ARG A 26 0.85 20.19 -12.71
CA ARG A 26 1.97 20.14 -13.67
C ARG A 26 3.32 20.50 -13.03
N GLY A 27 3.31 21.32 -11.97
CA GLY A 27 4.53 21.71 -11.24
C GLY A 27 5.06 20.66 -10.26
N ILE A 28 4.26 19.64 -9.92
CA ILE A 28 4.68 18.56 -9.03
C ILE A 28 5.70 17.68 -9.76
N PRO A 29 6.88 17.39 -9.17
CA PRO A 29 7.86 16.54 -9.80
C PRO A 29 7.31 15.11 -9.89
N TRP A 30 7.67 14.42 -10.97
CA TRP A 30 7.20 13.06 -11.29
C TRP A 30 7.45 12.03 -10.17
N TRP A 31 8.50 12.25 -9.36
CA TRP A 31 8.88 11.38 -8.25
C TRP A 31 8.13 11.67 -6.95
N ALA A 32 7.41 12.79 -6.84
CA ALA A 32 6.72 13.16 -5.60
C ALA A 32 5.72 12.08 -5.17
N GLN A 33 4.87 11.62 -6.10
CA GLN A 33 3.88 10.58 -5.79
C GLN A 33 4.52 9.28 -5.28
N PRO A 34 5.48 8.65 -5.99
CA PRO A 34 6.10 7.41 -5.51
C PRO A 34 6.89 7.62 -4.21
N VAL A 35 7.62 8.73 -4.05
CA VAL A 35 8.39 8.99 -2.83
C VAL A 35 7.49 9.19 -1.62
N THR A 36 6.38 9.92 -1.75
CA THR A 36 5.42 10.06 -0.65
C THR A 36 4.88 8.72 -0.19
N ILE A 37 4.57 7.80 -1.13
CA ILE A 37 4.10 6.46 -0.79
C ILE A 37 5.16 5.67 -0.02
N VAL A 38 6.41 5.67 -0.49
CA VAL A 38 7.52 4.98 0.20
C VAL A 38 7.78 5.59 1.57
N ALA A 39 7.77 6.92 1.68
CA ALA A 39 8.01 7.63 2.93
C ALA A 39 6.92 7.35 3.97
N VAL A 40 5.64 7.50 3.60
CA VAL A 40 4.52 7.29 4.53
C VAL A 40 4.41 5.83 4.93
N LEU A 41 4.45 4.89 3.98
CA LEU A 41 4.36 3.46 4.31
C LEU A 41 5.59 2.99 5.08
N GLY A 42 6.78 3.49 4.74
CA GLY A 42 8.03 3.19 5.45
C GLY A 42 8.01 3.72 6.88
N ALA A 43 7.61 4.97 7.08
CA ALA A 43 7.48 5.57 8.42
C ALA A 43 6.44 4.84 9.27
N PHE A 44 5.27 4.53 8.71
CA PHE A 44 4.23 3.77 9.40
C PHE A 44 4.71 2.36 9.78
N THR A 45 5.38 1.66 8.87
CA THR A 45 5.92 0.31 9.12
C THR A 45 7.01 0.34 10.19
N GLY A 46 7.95 1.27 10.10
CA GLY A 46 9.00 1.46 11.10
C GLY A 46 8.44 1.79 12.48
N TYR A 47 7.45 2.68 12.55
CA TYR A 47 6.73 2.98 13.78
C TYR A 47 6.03 1.75 14.35
N SER A 48 5.33 0.98 13.52
CA SER A 48 4.59 -0.22 13.94
C SER A 48 5.51 -1.31 14.49
N ILE A 49 6.70 -1.50 13.89
CA ILE A 49 7.73 -2.42 14.37
C ILE A 49 8.29 -1.90 15.70
N TRP A 50 8.64 -0.61 15.77
CA TRP A 50 9.12 0.01 16.99
C TRP A 50 8.14 -0.17 18.15
N THR A 51 6.85 0.13 17.95
CA THR A 51 5.82 -0.04 18.98
C THR A 51 5.61 -1.51 19.37
N SER A 52 5.84 -2.44 18.45
CA SER A 52 5.68 -3.88 18.72
C SER A 52 6.82 -4.47 19.54
N PHE A 53 8.06 -3.98 19.37
CA PHE A 53 9.24 -4.54 20.05
C PHE A 53 9.76 -3.68 21.22
N PHE A 54 9.68 -2.35 21.11
CA PHE A 54 10.34 -1.41 22.02
C PHE A 54 9.40 -0.38 22.66
N GLY A 55 8.12 -0.33 22.25
CA GLY A 55 7.13 0.54 22.86
C GLY A 55 6.81 0.11 24.31
N PRO A 56 6.29 1.03 25.16
CA PRO A 56 5.68 0.63 26.43
C PRO A 56 4.66 -0.47 26.13
N GLY A 57 4.72 -1.58 26.88
CA GLY A 57 4.39 -2.92 26.40
C GLY A 57 3.03 -3.12 25.68
N PRO A 58 2.86 -4.25 24.97
CA PRO A 58 1.74 -4.52 24.04
C PRO A 58 0.32 -4.46 24.63
N ASN A 59 0.15 -4.22 25.93
CA ASN A 59 -1.13 -4.33 26.63
C ASN A 59 -1.52 -3.05 27.40
N HIS A 60 -0.63 -2.05 27.52
CA HIS A 60 -0.82 -0.96 28.48
C HIS A 60 -1.91 0.05 28.06
N LEU A 61 -2.18 0.20 26.76
CA LEU A 61 -3.27 1.06 26.28
C LEU A 61 -4.65 0.39 26.38
N SER A 62 -4.70 -0.93 26.32
CA SER A 62 -5.94 -1.72 26.35
C SER A 62 -6.42 -2.01 27.78
N GLU A 63 -5.52 -2.12 28.76
CA GLU A 63 -5.89 -2.37 30.16
C GLU A 63 -6.36 -1.11 30.92
N HIS A 64 -5.97 0.10 30.48
CA HIS A 64 -6.25 1.34 31.22
C HIS A 64 -7.42 2.18 30.72
N ALA A 65 -8.05 1.83 29.59
CA ALA A 65 -9.22 2.55 29.12
C ALA A 65 -10.13 1.66 28.29
N ASN A 66 -11.45 1.88 28.38
CA ASN A 66 -12.50 1.25 27.58
C ASN A 66 -12.45 1.65 26.08
N TYR A 67 -11.25 1.78 25.50
CA TYR A 67 -11.07 2.13 24.11
C TYR A 67 -10.71 0.88 23.31
N LEU A 68 -11.56 0.58 22.34
CA LEU A 68 -11.28 -0.44 21.34
C LEU A 68 -10.15 0.04 20.43
N SER A 69 -8.99 -0.63 20.48
CA SER A 69 -7.88 -0.34 19.58
C SER A 69 -7.75 -1.47 18.55
N PRO A 70 -7.81 -1.18 17.22
CA PRO A 70 -7.76 -2.20 16.19
C PRO A 70 -6.47 -3.05 16.16
N PHE A 71 -5.41 -2.61 16.85
CA PHE A 71 -4.15 -3.33 16.93
C PHE A 71 -4.05 -4.26 18.13
N PHE A 72 -4.76 -4.01 19.23
CA PHE A 72 -4.55 -4.77 20.47
C PHE A 72 -5.76 -5.66 20.85
N SER A 73 -6.84 -5.62 20.07
CA SER A 73 -7.99 -6.53 20.21
C SER A 73 -8.06 -7.51 19.03
N PRO A 74 -8.30 -8.81 19.26
CA PRO A 74 -8.50 -9.51 20.53
C PRO A 74 -7.18 -9.83 21.27
N LEU A 75 -7.22 -9.84 22.61
CA LEU A 75 -6.08 -10.21 23.45
C LEU A 75 -5.88 -11.74 23.46
N LEU A 76 -5.28 -12.28 22.41
CA LEU A 76 -5.06 -13.72 22.29
C LEU A 76 -4.11 -14.26 23.38
N TRP A 77 -3.07 -13.49 23.73
CA TRP A 77 -2.12 -13.85 24.79
C TRP A 77 -1.63 -12.60 25.53
N LYS A 78 -1.54 -12.67 26.87
CA LYS A 78 -0.91 -11.63 27.70
C LYS A 78 0.62 -11.64 27.62
N THR A 79 1.21 -12.83 27.44
CA THR A 79 2.67 -13.09 27.37
C THR A 79 2.97 -14.14 26.31
N GLY A 80 2.77 -13.81 25.03
CA GLY A 80 3.14 -14.65 23.89
C GLY A 80 4.42 -14.17 23.21
N PRO A 81 5.04 -14.99 22.34
CA PRO A 81 6.24 -14.61 21.58
C PRO A 81 5.98 -13.52 20.51
N VAL A 82 4.72 -13.27 20.17
CA VAL A 82 4.29 -12.29 19.17
C VAL A 82 3.22 -11.39 19.79
N THR A 83 3.34 -10.08 19.58
CA THR A 83 2.33 -9.12 20.06
C THR A 83 1.00 -9.33 19.31
N PRO A 84 -0.16 -9.13 19.97
CA PRO A 84 -1.46 -9.18 19.30
C PRO A 84 -1.52 -8.27 18.07
N ALA A 85 -0.83 -7.12 18.11
CA ALA A 85 -0.71 -6.17 17.01
C ALA A 85 -0.11 -6.76 15.74
N LEU A 86 0.99 -7.51 15.84
CA LEU A 86 1.59 -8.15 14.67
C LEU A 86 0.65 -9.22 14.08
N TRP A 87 -0.12 -9.88 14.95
CA TRP A 87 -1.00 -10.97 14.54
C TRP A 87 -2.31 -10.50 13.93
N VAL A 88 -2.81 -9.32 14.31
CA VAL A 88 -3.96 -8.71 13.64
C VAL A 88 -3.53 -7.97 12.37
N LEU A 89 -2.34 -7.36 12.35
CA LEU A 89 -1.90 -6.47 11.26
C LEU A 89 -1.59 -7.18 9.94
N TRP A 90 -1.03 -8.40 9.95
CA TRP A 90 -0.61 -9.07 8.71
C TRP A 90 -1.77 -9.33 7.75
N ALA A 91 -2.97 -9.62 8.26
CA ALA A 91 -4.15 -9.91 7.46
C ALA A 91 -4.64 -8.69 6.64
N PRO A 92 -5.01 -7.55 7.25
CA PRO A 92 -5.43 -6.35 6.52
C PRO A 92 -4.27 -5.75 5.71
N LEU A 93 -3.03 -5.82 6.20
CA LEU A 93 -1.86 -5.39 5.43
C LEU A 93 -1.67 -6.25 4.17
N GLY A 94 -1.77 -7.58 4.29
CA GLY A 94 -1.65 -8.53 3.18
C GLY A 94 -2.77 -8.38 2.15
N PHE A 95 -4.02 -8.21 2.61
CA PHE A 95 -5.17 -7.93 1.75
C PHE A 95 -4.99 -6.63 0.96
N ARG A 96 -4.53 -5.58 1.63
CA ARG A 96 -4.25 -4.29 1.01
C ARG A 96 -3.06 -4.37 0.06
N ALA A 97 -1.99 -5.06 0.41
CA ALA A 97 -0.80 -5.20 -0.44
C ALA A 97 -1.08 -5.99 -1.74
N THR A 98 -1.99 -6.97 -1.69
CA THR A 98 -2.36 -7.80 -2.84
C THR A 98 -3.46 -7.21 -3.71
N CYS A 99 -4.14 -6.13 -3.29
CA CYS A 99 -5.24 -5.58 -4.06
C CYS A 99 -4.76 -4.93 -5.38
N TYR A 100 -5.62 -4.95 -6.40
CA TYR A 100 -5.31 -4.39 -7.72
C TYR A 100 -4.92 -2.90 -7.67
N TYR A 101 -5.48 -2.15 -6.73
CA TYR A 101 -5.12 -0.75 -6.55
C TYR A 101 -3.68 -0.58 -6.02
N TYR A 102 -3.30 -1.34 -4.99
CA TYR A 102 -1.95 -1.29 -4.43
C TYR A 102 -0.92 -1.89 -5.36
N ARG A 103 -1.32 -2.86 -6.19
CA ARG A 103 -0.53 -3.38 -7.30
C ARG A 103 0.12 -2.26 -8.10
N LYS A 104 -0.68 -1.31 -8.59
CA LYS A 104 -0.18 -0.14 -9.31
C LYS A 104 0.75 0.72 -8.45
N SER A 105 0.42 0.92 -7.17
CA SER A 105 1.19 1.80 -6.29
C SER A 105 2.61 1.27 -6.05
N TYR A 106 2.77 -0.03 -5.76
CA TYR A 106 4.07 -0.58 -5.45
C TYR A 106 4.94 -0.73 -6.71
N TYR A 107 4.34 -1.04 -7.87
CA TYR A 107 5.11 -1.11 -9.13
C TYR A 107 5.69 0.25 -9.49
N ARG A 108 4.92 1.34 -9.28
CA ARG A 108 5.40 2.69 -9.54
C ARG A 108 6.40 3.18 -8.48
N ALA A 109 6.17 2.87 -7.21
CA ALA A 109 6.94 3.42 -6.09
C ALA A 109 8.21 2.63 -5.76
N PHE A 110 8.13 1.29 -5.73
CA PHE A 110 9.25 0.42 -5.39
C PHE A 110 9.91 -0.18 -6.64
N PHE A 111 9.13 -0.54 -7.67
CA PHE A 111 9.70 -1.22 -8.84
C PHE A 111 10.11 -0.31 -9.99
N TRP A 112 9.61 0.94 -10.00
CA TRP A 112 9.86 1.97 -11.00
C TRP A 112 9.46 1.52 -12.42
N ASP A 113 8.34 0.81 -12.50
CA ASP A 113 7.77 0.26 -13.73
C ASP A 113 6.38 0.85 -14.05
N PRO A 114 6.27 1.70 -15.07
CA PRO A 114 6.89 3.03 -15.15
C PRO A 114 6.44 3.97 -14.00
N PRO A 115 7.32 4.82 -13.44
CA PRO A 115 6.98 5.66 -12.28
C PRO A 115 5.96 6.76 -12.61
N ALA A 116 5.93 7.25 -13.85
CA ALA A 116 4.99 8.28 -14.32
C ALA A 116 4.62 8.05 -15.79
N CYS A 117 3.47 8.56 -16.24
CA CYS A 117 3.02 8.41 -17.63
C CYS A 117 4.00 8.99 -18.67
N ALA A 118 4.82 9.96 -18.28
CA ALA A 118 5.81 10.60 -19.15
C ALA A 118 7.20 9.94 -19.10
N ILE A 119 7.41 8.94 -18.24
CA ILE A 119 8.73 8.33 -17.99
C ILE A 119 8.61 6.84 -18.26
N GLY A 120 9.50 6.30 -19.10
CA GLY A 120 9.56 4.87 -19.38
C GLY A 120 9.91 4.02 -18.15
N GLU A 121 9.85 2.70 -18.31
CA GLU A 121 10.35 1.78 -17.28
C GLU A 121 11.85 2.01 -17.02
N LEU A 122 12.23 2.22 -15.75
CA LEU A 122 13.63 2.36 -15.38
C LEU A 122 14.30 1.00 -15.16
N ARG A 123 13.52 -0.03 -14.84
CA ARG A 123 14.01 -1.39 -14.64
C ARG A 123 13.94 -2.18 -15.96
N ARG A 124 15.10 -2.53 -16.51
CA ARG A 124 15.22 -3.33 -17.75
C ARG A 124 14.87 -4.83 -17.60
N ARG A 125 14.19 -5.24 -16.51
CA ARG A 125 13.93 -6.66 -16.25
C ARG A 125 12.58 -7.03 -16.85
N GLY A 126 12.59 -7.86 -17.89
CA GLY A 126 11.37 -8.29 -18.58
C GLY A 126 10.34 -8.91 -17.62
N TYR A 127 9.06 -8.56 -17.84
CA TYR A 127 7.93 -9.08 -17.07
C TYR A 127 7.79 -10.59 -17.27
N ARG A 128 7.89 -11.37 -16.19
CA ARG A 128 7.88 -12.85 -16.22
C ARG A 128 6.48 -13.47 -16.08
N GLY A 129 5.43 -12.65 -16.11
CA GLY A 129 4.04 -13.08 -15.94
C GLY A 129 3.58 -13.18 -14.48
N GLU A 130 2.27 -13.22 -14.27
CA GLU A 130 1.61 -13.25 -12.94
C GLU A 130 1.67 -14.61 -12.26
N SER A 131 2.02 -15.68 -12.99
CA SER A 131 2.06 -17.05 -12.47
C SER A 131 3.43 -17.45 -11.90
N LYS A 132 4.47 -16.62 -12.04
CA LYS A 132 5.81 -16.91 -11.50
C LYS A 132 6.06 -16.15 -10.20
N LEU A 133 6.65 -16.84 -9.22
CA LEU A 133 7.19 -16.19 -8.02
C LEU A 133 8.20 -15.10 -8.44
N PRO A 134 8.13 -13.87 -7.91
CA PRO A 134 7.34 -13.38 -6.76
C PRO A 134 5.94 -12.81 -7.09
N MET A 135 5.53 -12.73 -8.36
CA MET A 135 4.28 -12.05 -8.77
C MET A 135 3.02 -12.90 -8.59
N ALA A 136 3.17 -14.20 -8.34
CA ALA A 136 2.08 -15.10 -7.95
C ALA A 136 1.40 -14.69 -6.65
N LEU A 137 2.11 -14.01 -5.73
CA LEU A 137 1.55 -13.47 -4.49
C LEU A 137 0.40 -12.49 -4.73
N ASN A 138 0.37 -11.82 -5.88
CA ASN A 138 -0.70 -10.87 -6.20
C ASN A 138 -2.04 -11.54 -6.51
N ASN A 139 -2.04 -12.83 -6.85
CA ASN A 139 -3.27 -13.60 -7.02
C ASN A 139 -3.84 -14.05 -5.65
N LEU A 140 -3.08 -13.87 -4.56
CA LEU A 140 -3.48 -14.29 -3.22
C LEU A 140 -4.53 -13.37 -2.59
N HIS A 141 -4.92 -12.27 -3.25
CA HIS A 141 -5.92 -11.32 -2.77
C HIS A 141 -7.23 -11.99 -2.35
N ARG A 142 -7.71 -12.95 -3.15
CA ARG A 142 -8.92 -13.72 -2.83
C ARG A 142 -8.78 -14.48 -1.52
N PHE A 143 -7.60 -15.00 -1.23
CA PHE A 143 -7.36 -15.80 -0.03
C PHE A 143 -7.10 -14.93 1.19
N PHE A 144 -6.50 -13.75 1.04
CA PHE A 144 -6.34 -12.78 2.13
C PHE A 144 -7.67 -12.16 2.60
N TRP A 145 -8.74 -12.25 1.81
CA TRP A 145 -10.06 -11.82 2.25
C TRP A 145 -10.59 -12.67 3.43
N TYR A 146 -10.33 -13.98 3.45
CA TYR A 146 -10.78 -14.86 4.53
C TYR A 146 -10.24 -14.48 5.92
N PRO A 147 -8.91 -14.35 6.15
CA PRO A 147 -8.40 -13.96 7.47
C PRO A 147 -8.81 -12.53 7.85
N VAL A 148 -8.95 -11.62 6.88
CA VAL A 148 -9.47 -10.26 7.15
C VAL A 148 -10.91 -10.30 7.64
N ALA A 149 -11.78 -11.08 7.01
CA ALA A 149 -13.16 -11.23 7.45
C ALA A 149 -13.22 -11.77 8.89
N VAL A 150 -12.38 -12.76 9.24
CA VAL A 150 -12.28 -13.28 10.60
C VAL A 150 -11.87 -12.20 11.60
N VAL A 151 -10.81 -11.44 11.29
CA VAL A 151 -10.35 -10.33 12.14
C VAL A 151 -11.45 -9.28 12.34
N VAL A 152 -12.16 -8.89 11.27
CA VAL A 152 -13.24 -7.91 11.35
C VAL A 152 -14.40 -8.42 12.20
N ILE A 153 -14.75 -9.72 12.12
CA ILE A 153 -15.78 -10.32 12.98
C ILE A 153 -15.37 -10.26 14.45
N PHE A 154 -14.12 -10.55 14.79
CA PHE A 154 -13.64 -10.42 16.18
C PHE A 154 -13.71 -8.97 16.66
N LEU A 155 -13.24 -8.01 15.85
CA LEU A 155 -13.36 -6.59 16.19
C LEU A 155 -14.83 -6.14 16.34
N TRP A 156 -15.76 -6.72 15.58
CA TRP A 156 -17.18 -6.41 15.67
C TRP A 156 -17.81 -6.94 16.98
N ILE A 157 -17.36 -8.09 17.48
CA ILE A 157 -17.84 -8.67 18.73
C ILE A 157 -17.27 -7.93 19.94
N ASP A 158 -16.03 -7.46 19.86
CA ASP A 158 -15.37 -6.69 20.93
C ASP A 158 -15.84 -5.22 21.00
N ALA A 159 -16.49 -4.70 19.95
CA ALA A 159 -16.98 -3.32 19.85
C ALA A 159 -18.28 -3.09 20.64
#